data_AF-A0A0B1SPB6-F1
#
_entry.id   AF-A0A0B1SPB6-F1
#
_cell.length_a   1.000
_cell.length_b   1.000
_cell.length_c   1.000
_cell.angle_alpha   90.00
_cell.angle_beta   90.00
_cell.angle_gamma   90.00
#
_symmetry.space_group_name_H-M   'P 1'
#
loop_
_entity.id
_entity.type
_entity.pdbx_description
1 polymer ?
#
loop_
_entity_poly.entity_id
_entity_poly.type
_entity_poly.pdbx_seq_one_letter_code
_entity_poly.pdbx_strand_id
1 'polypeptide(L)'
;MRLFRGTVAQVHHIASLDWPDHTAPTSPLPVVTMLKLARMLSGGNPITVHCSAGIGRTATFVGIDYASQKIRNDGKTSMIDVLKELRHQRLHAIQSPIQYTFLHLCILEMFIEEGVVAREGSVLEYYDAYANMLKKYRKTFPHSKEKITVG
;
A
#
# COMPACT_ATOMS: atom_id res chain seq x y z
N MET A 1 15.87 28.71 -35.71
CA MET A 1 14.63 28.23 -35.08
C MET A 1 14.77 26.72 -34.86
N ARG A 2 15.11 26.27 -33.64
CA ARG A 2 15.21 24.83 -33.32
C ARG A 2 13.79 24.28 -33.16
N LEU A 3 13.35 23.45 -34.11
CA LEU A 3 12.12 22.66 -33.97
C LEU A 3 12.28 21.75 -32.75
N PHE A 4 11.43 21.94 -31.75
CA PHE A 4 11.32 21.00 -30.62
C PHE A 4 10.89 19.65 -31.20
N ARG A 5 11.82 18.70 -31.33
CA ARG A 5 11.50 17.29 -31.59
C ARG A 5 11.10 16.63 -30.28
N GLY A 6 10.05 17.16 -29.65
CA GLY A 6 9.55 16.66 -28.37
C GLY A 6 8.88 15.30 -28.56
N THR A 7 9.15 14.37 -27.66
CA THR A 7 8.35 13.15 -27.53
C THR A 7 7.11 13.47 -26.70
N VAL A 8 5.94 13.08 -27.17
CA VAL A 8 4.69 13.19 -26.39
C VAL A 8 4.47 11.86 -25.68
N ALA A 9 4.11 11.92 -24.39
CA ALA A 9 3.80 10.74 -23.59
C ALA A 9 2.49 10.97 -22.82
N GLN A 10 1.71 9.90 -22.65
CA GLN A 10 0.52 9.89 -21.80
C GLN A 10 0.94 9.49 -20.37
N VAL A 11 0.44 10.22 -19.38
CA VAL A 11 0.67 9.94 -17.96
C VAL A 11 -0.67 9.73 -17.26
N HIS A 12 -0.80 8.60 -16.55
CA HIS A 12 -1.93 8.33 -15.67
C HIS A 12 -1.53 8.66 -14.23
N HIS A 13 -2.17 9.66 -13.63
CA HIS A 13 -1.96 10.03 -12.24
C HIS A 13 -3.13 9.55 -11.38
N ILE A 14 -2.85 8.65 -10.43
CA ILE A 14 -3.85 8.07 -9.52
C ILE A 14 -3.53 8.53 -8.11
N ALA A 15 -4.51 9.12 -7.42
CA ALA A 15 -4.33 9.65 -6.07
C ALA A 15 -5.23 8.94 -5.07
N SER A 16 -4.66 8.53 -3.93
CA SER A 16 -5.41 8.09 -2.76
C SER A 16 -5.61 9.28 -1.81
N LEU A 17 -6.86 9.70 -1.65
CA LEU A 17 -7.21 10.86 -0.82
C LEU A 17 -7.47 10.48 0.65
N ASP A 18 -7.85 9.21 0.90
CA ASP A 18 -8.28 8.71 2.20
C ASP A 18 -7.19 7.89 2.93
N TRP A 19 -5.91 8.12 2.63
CA TRP A 19 -4.79 7.49 3.35
C TRP A 19 -4.13 8.49 4.31
N PRO A 20 -4.51 8.50 5.59
CA PRO A 20 -4.04 9.50 6.54
C PRO A 20 -2.59 9.24 6.95
N ASP A 21 -1.82 10.29 7.22
CA ASP A 21 -0.40 10.17 7.53
C ASP A 21 -0.15 9.39 8.84
N HIS A 22 0.94 8.62 8.85
CA HIS A 22 1.37 7.72 9.95
C HIS A 22 0.38 6.63 10.38
N THR A 23 -0.81 6.58 9.78
CA THR A 23 -1.84 5.55 10.02
C THR A 23 -2.10 4.76 8.74
N ALA A 24 -3.24 4.07 8.67
CA ALA A 24 -3.69 3.33 7.51
C ALA A 24 -5.21 3.43 7.31
N PRO A 25 -5.71 3.20 6.08
CA PRO A 25 -7.14 3.17 5.76
C PRO A 25 -7.89 2.12 6.56
N THR A 26 -9.18 2.34 6.79
CA THR A 26 -10.03 1.36 7.49
C THR A 26 -10.29 0.10 6.66
N SER A 27 -10.38 0.25 5.34
CA SER A 27 -10.64 -0.85 4.41
C SER A 27 -9.46 -1.04 3.45
N PRO A 28 -9.02 -2.29 3.18
CA PRO A 28 -7.96 -2.57 2.21
C PRO A 28 -8.44 -2.45 0.75
N LEU A 29 -9.73 -2.64 0.49
CA LEU A 29 -10.29 -2.77 -0.86
C LEU A 29 -9.93 -1.59 -1.80
N PRO A 30 -10.09 -0.30 -1.41
CA PRO A 30 -9.75 0.80 -2.32
C PRO A 30 -8.28 0.82 -2.74
N VAL A 31 -7.37 0.42 -1.82
CA VAL A 31 -5.93 0.38 -2.09
C VAL A 31 -5.58 -0.80 -3.01
N VAL A 32 -6.22 -1.96 -2.81
CA VAL A 32 -6.06 -3.12 -3.70
C VAL A 32 -6.59 -2.81 -5.10
N THR A 33 -7.76 -2.18 -5.21
CA THR A 33 -8.32 -1.73 -6.50
C THR A 33 -7.39 -0.73 -7.19
N MET A 34 -6.84 0.23 -6.43
CA MET A 34 -5.87 1.19 -6.94
C MET A 34 -4.61 0.50 -7.48
N LEU A 35 -4.10 -0.52 -6.77
CA LEU A 35 -2.94 -1.30 -7.22
C LEU A 35 -3.23 -2.05 -8.52
N LYS A 36 -4.38 -2.74 -8.60
CA LYS A 36 -4.82 -3.45 -9.81
C LYS A 36 -4.94 -2.51 -11.00
N LEU A 37 -5.54 -1.33 -10.81
CA LEU A 37 -5.64 -0.30 -11.83
C LEU A 37 -4.26 0.22 -12.27
N ALA A 38 -3.37 0.51 -11.32
CA ALA A 38 -2.02 1.00 -11.61
C ALA A 38 -1.22 -0.03 -12.43
N ARG A 39 -1.29 -1.32 -12.07
CA ARG A 39 -0.63 -2.39 -12.83
C ARG A 39 -1.20 -2.51 -14.24
N MET A 40 -2.53 -2.48 -14.38
CA MET A 40 -3.19 -2.55 -15.69
C MET A 40 -2.77 -1.39 -16.60
N LEU A 41 -2.77 -0.16 -16.09
CA LEU A 41 -2.38 1.03 -16.87
C LEU A 41 -0.87 1.10 -17.16
N SER A 42 -0.03 0.48 -16.33
CA SER A 42 1.43 0.50 -16.53
C SER A 42 1.89 -0.28 -17.76
N GLY A 43 1.12 -1.30 -18.18
CA GLY A 43 1.54 -2.23 -19.24
C GLY A 43 2.87 -2.93 -18.94
N GLY A 44 3.23 -3.11 -17.67
CA GLY A 44 4.51 -3.71 -17.25
C GLY A 44 5.68 -2.74 -17.13
N ASN A 45 5.48 -1.45 -17.43
CA ASN A 45 6.49 -0.42 -17.20
C ASN A 45 6.61 -0.05 -15.71
N PRO A 46 7.76 0.51 -15.27
CA PRO A 46 7.91 0.99 -13.89
C PRO A 46 6.83 2.02 -13.51
N ILE A 47 6.28 1.87 -12.30
CA ILE A 47 5.28 2.78 -11.74
C ILE A 47 5.96 3.68 -10.71
N THR A 48 5.89 4.99 -10.91
CA THR A 48 6.33 5.96 -9.90
C THR A 48 5.30 6.06 -8.79
N VAL A 49 5.71 5.72 -7.56
CA VAL A 49 4.86 5.82 -6.36
C VAL A 49 5.51 6.80 -5.39
N HIS A 50 4.74 7.77 -4.88
CA HIS A 50 5.23 8.70 -3.86
C HIS A 50 4.14 9.02 -2.82
N CYS A 51 4.57 9.62 -1.70
CA CYS A 51 3.69 10.23 -0.70
C CYS A 51 4.33 11.57 -0.32
N SER A 52 4.52 11.85 0.97
CA SER A 52 5.40 12.93 1.44
C SER A 52 6.88 12.49 1.39
N ALA A 53 7.38 11.78 2.42
CA ALA A 53 8.78 11.30 2.45
C ALA A 53 9.06 10.04 1.58
N GLY A 54 8.01 9.44 1.00
CA GLY A 54 8.12 8.24 0.16
C GLY A 54 8.50 6.96 0.90
N ILE A 55 8.34 6.87 2.22
CA ILE A 55 8.81 5.71 3.02
C ILE A 55 7.72 5.00 3.83
N GLY A 56 6.62 5.67 4.19
CA GLY A 56 5.48 5.06 4.89
C GLY A 56 4.45 4.48 3.92
N ARG A 57 3.53 5.33 3.45
CA ARG A 57 2.43 4.97 2.52
C ARG A 57 2.96 4.36 1.23
N THR A 58 3.97 4.99 0.63
CA THR A 58 4.64 4.50 -0.59
C THR A 58 5.17 3.09 -0.42
N ALA A 59 5.98 2.83 0.62
CA ALA A 59 6.56 1.50 0.81
C ALA A 59 5.49 0.46 1.18
N THR A 60 4.43 0.87 1.87
CA THR A 60 3.29 -0.02 2.13
C THR A 60 2.61 -0.41 0.82
N PHE A 61 2.31 0.56 -0.05
CA PHE A 61 1.68 0.31 -1.35
C PHE A 61 2.54 -0.58 -2.26
N VAL A 62 3.83 -0.26 -2.40
CA VAL A 62 4.79 -1.09 -3.16
C VAL A 62 4.93 -2.48 -2.53
N GLY A 63 4.93 -2.56 -1.21
CA GLY A 63 5.00 -3.82 -0.47
C GLY A 63 3.85 -4.77 -0.76
N ILE A 64 2.64 -4.27 -1.03
CA ILE A 64 1.48 -5.11 -1.38
C ILE A 64 1.78 -5.92 -2.65
N ASP A 65 2.30 -5.25 -3.67
CA ASP A 65 2.63 -5.88 -4.95
C ASP A 65 3.81 -6.83 -4.82
N TYR A 66 4.85 -6.41 -4.13
CA TYR A 66 6.05 -7.21 -3.93
C TYR A 66 5.77 -8.49 -3.14
N ALA A 67 5.09 -8.35 -1.99
CA ALA A 67 4.78 -9.46 -1.10
C ALA A 67 3.83 -10.46 -1.75
N SER A 68 2.80 -10.01 -2.47
CA SER A 68 1.85 -10.92 -3.12
C SER A 68 2.52 -11.79 -4.18
N GLN A 69 3.40 -11.21 -5.00
CA GLN A 69 4.20 -11.95 -5.98
C GLN A 69 5.14 -12.94 -5.30
N LYS A 70 5.80 -12.53 -4.22
CA LYS A 70 6.70 -13.40 -3.47
C LYS A 70 5.95 -14.59 -2.84
N ILE A 71 4.79 -14.34 -2.22
CA ILE A 71 3.95 -15.39 -1.62
C ILE A 71 3.40 -16.35 -2.67
N ARG A 72 3.01 -15.86 -3.85
CA ARG A 72 2.60 -16.73 -4.97
C ARG A 72 3.73 -17.63 -5.45
N ASN A 73 4.97 -17.14 -5.43
CA ASN A 73 6.13 -17.93 -5.81
C ASN A 73 6.56 -18.92 -4.72
N ASP A 74 6.44 -18.54 -3.45
CA ASP A 74 6.73 -19.38 -2.29
C ASP A 74 5.73 -19.10 -1.16
N GLY A 75 4.80 -20.04 -0.95
CA GLY A 75 3.78 -19.97 0.11
C GLY A 75 4.35 -20.00 1.54
N LYS A 76 5.65 -20.27 1.72
CA LYS A 76 6.35 -20.18 3.01
C LYS A 76 7.01 -18.82 3.24
N THR A 77 6.77 -17.85 2.35
CA THR A 77 7.31 -16.50 2.46
C THR A 77 7.02 -15.87 3.83
N SER A 78 8.07 -15.45 4.51
CA SER A 78 8.00 -14.70 5.76
C SER A 78 7.77 -13.21 5.48
N MET A 79 6.72 -12.63 6.07
CA MET A 79 6.45 -11.20 5.96
C MET A 79 7.54 -10.33 6.63
N ILE A 80 8.28 -10.89 7.61
CA ILE A 80 9.42 -10.22 8.22
C ILE A 80 10.57 -10.09 7.22
N ASP A 81 10.79 -11.11 6.39
CA ASP A 81 11.84 -11.06 5.37
C ASP A 81 11.44 -10.12 4.23
N VAL A 82 10.17 -10.10 3.84
CA VAL A 82 9.61 -9.05 2.95
C VAL A 82 9.94 -7.65 3.48
N LEU A 83 9.72 -7.39 4.78
CA LEU A 83 10.03 -6.09 5.37
C LEU A 83 11.53 -5.76 5.33
N LYS A 84 12.40 -6.73 5.63
CA LYS A 84 13.86 -6.56 5.56
C LYS A 84 14.31 -6.23 4.13
N GLU A 85 13.77 -6.95 3.14
CA GLU A 85 14.07 -6.73 1.72
C GLU A 85 13.63 -5.34 1.26
N LEU A 86 12.42 -4.91 1.63
CA LEU A 86 11.94 -3.55 1.36
C LEU A 86 12.86 -2.50 2.00
N ARG A 87 13.29 -2.72 3.25
CA ARG A 87 14.19 -1.81 3.97
C ARG A 87 15.62 -1.80 3.44
N HIS A 88 16.06 -2.89 2.82
CA HIS A 88 17.34 -2.95 2.12
C HIS A 88 17.34 -2.07 0.86
N GLN A 89 16.21 -1.99 0.15
CA GLN A 89 16.07 -1.15 -1.04
C GLN A 89 15.74 0.32 -0.71
N ARG A 90 15.01 0.58 0.38
CA ARG A 90 14.65 1.94 0.80
C ARG A 90 14.64 2.08 2.32
N LEU A 91 15.54 2.91 2.82
CA LEU A 91 15.69 3.17 4.25
C LEU A 91 14.35 3.60 4.88
N HIS A 92 14.05 3.03 6.06
CA HIS A 92 12.79 3.26 6.80
C HIS A 92 11.50 2.90 6.05
N ALA A 93 11.58 2.02 5.04
CA ALA A 93 10.39 1.43 4.42
C ALA A 93 9.45 0.84 5.49
N ILE A 94 8.18 1.24 5.41
CA ILE A 94 7.09 0.92 6.33
C ILE A 94 7.42 1.43 7.75
N GLN A 95 6.88 2.61 8.08
CA GLN A 95 7.30 3.38 9.25
C GLN A 95 6.57 3.00 10.53
N SER A 96 5.36 2.46 10.44
CA SER A 96 4.54 2.16 11.63
C SER A 96 4.00 0.73 11.62
N PRO A 97 3.77 0.14 12.82
CA PRO A 97 3.14 -1.17 12.93
C PRO A 97 1.77 -1.23 12.24
N ILE A 98 0.98 -0.15 12.31
CA ILE A 98 -0.35 -0.09 11.66
C ILE A 98 -0.27 -0.17 10.14
N GLN A 99 0.77 0.41 9.53
CA GLN A 99 1.04 0.27 8.09
C GLN A 99 1.48 -1.15 7.73
N TYR A 100 2.33 -1.77 8.57
CA TYR A 100 2.75 -3.15 8.37
C TYR A 100 1.57 -4.13 8.48
N THR A 101 0.68 -3.98 9.45
CA THR A 101 -0.55 -4.79 9.56
C THR A 101 -1.50 -4.51 8.39
N PHE A 102 -1.64 -3.26 7.96
CA PHE A 102 -2.47 -2.92 6.80
C PHE A 102 -1.96 -3.57 5.50
N LEU A 103 -0.64 -3.68 5.31
CA LEU A 103 -0.06 -4.46 4.21
C LEU A 103 -0.58 -5.90 4.19
N HIS A 104 -0.69 -6.56 5.35
CA HIS A 104 -1.20 -7.94 5.44
C HIS A 104 -2.67 -8.01 5.03
N LEU A 105 -3.48 -7.04 5.48
CA LEU A 105 -4.89 -6.95 5.06
C LEU A 105 -5.04 -6.78 3.56
N CYS A 106 -4.22 -5.94 2.93
CA CYS A 106 -4.27 -5.77 1.48
C CYS A 106 -3.88 -7.05 0.72
N ILE A 107 -2.91 -7.82 1.24
CA ILE A 107 -2.55 -9.12 0.65
C ILE A 107 -3.70 -10.13 0.81
N LEU A 108 -4.29 -10.21 2.01
CA LEU A 108 -5.45 -11.08 2.27
C LEU A 108 -6.63 -10.70 1.37
N GLU A 109 -6.96 -9.42 1.27
CA GLU A 109 -8.03 -8.91 0.41
C GLU A 109 -7.82 -9.30 -1.05
N MET A 110 -6.59 -9.15 -1.55
CA MET A 110 -6.24 -9.54 -2.91
C MET A 110 -6.41 -11.05 -3.15
N PHE A 111 -5.98 -11.88 -2.20
CA PHE A 111 -6.17 -13.34 -2.29
C PHE A 111 -7.62 -13.78 -2.08
N ILE A 112 -8.42 -13.03 -1.33
CA ILE A 112 -9.87 -13.24 -1.24
C ILE A 112 -10.54 -12.96 -2.60
N GLU A 113 -10.23 -11.82 -3.22
CA GLU A 113 -10.81 -11.48 -4.53
C GLU A 113 -10.39 -12.46 -5.64
N GLU A 114 -9.24 -13.12 -5.47
CA GLU A 114 -8.74 -14.16 -6.37
C GLU A 114 -9.28 -15.56 -6.06
N GLY A 115 -10.06 -15.73 -4.99
CA GLY A 115 -10.60 -17.02 -4.57
C GLY A 115 -9.58 -17.98 -3.96
N VAL A 116 -8.39 -17.48 -3.59
CA VAL A 116 -7.32 -18.26 -2.95
C VAL A 116 -7.59 -18.46 -1.46
N VAL A 117 -8.22 -17.46 -0.82
CA VAL A 117 -8.54 -17.46 0.61
C VAL A 117 -10.01 -17.14 0.81
N ALA A 118 -10.72 -17.92 1.64
CA ALA A 118 -12.09 -17.62 2.02
C ALA A 118 -12.13 -16.51 3.11
N ARG A 119 -13.11 -15.61 3.03
CA ARG A 119 -13.31 -14.55 4.03
C ARG A 119 -14.09 -15.08 5.24
N GLU A 120 -13.44 -15.94 6.01
CA GLU A 120 -14.05 -16.59 7.17
C GLU A 120 -13.03 -16.91 8.29
N GLY A 121 -13.53 -17.32 9.46
CA GLY A 121 -12.73 -17.75 10.60
C GLY A 121 -11.60 -16.78 10.94
N SER A 122 -10.37 -17.29 10.99
CA SER A 122 -9.17 -16.51 11.35
C SER A 122 -8.93 -15.26 10.48
N VAL A 123 -9.45 -15.23 9.25
CA VAL A 123 -9.35 -14.05 8.39
C VAL A 123 -10.24 -12.93 8.92
N LEU A 124 -11.48 -13.23 9.28
CA LEU A 124 -12.38 -12.24 9.89
C LEU A 124 -11.84 -11.76 11.24
N GLU A 125 -11.31 -12.68 12.06
CA GLU A 125 -10.66 -12.33 13.32
C GLU A 125 -9.48 -11.36 13.11
N TYR A 126 -8.72 -11.54 12.04
CA TYR A 126 -7.61 -10.63 11.69
C TYR A 126 -8.11 -9.24 11.28
N TYR A 127 -9.20 -9.16 10.50
CA TYR A 127 -9.84 -7.87 10.15
C TYR A 127 -10.36 -7.15 11.39
N ASP A 128 -11.00 -7.87 12.32
CA ASP A 128 -11.51 -7.32 13.57
C ASP A 128 -10.37 -6.86 14.49
N ALA A 129 -9.30 -7.64 14.59
CA ALA A 129 -8.09 -7.28 15.34
C ALA A 129 -7.47 -5.99 14.80
N TYR A 130 -7.38 -5.85 13.47
CA TYR A 130 -6.91 -4.61 12.85
C TYR A 130 -7.83 -3.43 13.14
N ALA A 131 -9.15 -3.59 13.00
CA ALA A 131 -10.10 -2.51 13.27
C ALA A 131 -9.97 -1.99 14.71
N ASN A 132 -9.81 -2.92 15.66
CA ASN A 132 -9.54 -2.59 17.06
C ASN A 132 -8.19 -1.90 17.26
N MET A 133 -7.13 -2.38 16.61
CA MET A 133 -5.80 -1.76 16.66
C MET A 133 -5.84 -0.34 16.09
N LEU A 134 -6.48 -0.14 14.95
CA LEU A 134 -6.62 1.16 14.29
C LEU A 134 -7.38 2.16 15.18
N LYS A 135 -8.48 1.71 15.82
CA LYS A 135 -9.24 2.54 16.77
C LYS A 135 -8.39 2.98 17.95
N LYS A 136 -7.56 2.09 18.51
CA LYS A 136 -6.62 2.43 19.59
C LYS A 136 -5.56 3.40 19.08
N TYR A 137 -4.95 3.12 17.93
CA TYR A 137 -3.89 3.92 17.34
C TYR A 137 -4.33 5.37 17.06
N ARG A 138 -5.55 5.57 16.51
CA ARG A 138 -6.13 6.89 16.26
C ARG A 138 -6.41 7.69 17.54
N LYS A 139 -6.62 7.03 18.68
CA LYS A 139 -6.76 7.69 19.99
C LYS A 139 -5.40 8.09 20.55
N THR A 140 -4.39 7.25 20.40
CA THR A 140 -3.03 7.49 20.91
C THR A 140 -2.29 8.56 20.09
N PHE A 141 -2.51 8.58 18.78
CA PHE A 141 -1.92 9.53 17.84
C PHE A 141 -3.03 10.31 17.12
N PRO A 142 -3.71 11.25 17.80
CA PRO A 142 -4.72 12.07 17.16
C PRO A 142 -4.11 12.84 16.00
N HIS A 143 -4.77 12.81 14.84
CA HIS A 143 -4.34 13.57 13.68
C HIS A 143 -4.21 15.06 14.04
N SER A 144 -3.02 15.62 13.92
CA SER A 144 -2.91 17.07 13.72
C SER A 144 -3.64 17.38 12.42
N LYS A 145 -4.67 18.24 12.47
CA LYS A 145 -5.29 18.79 11.28
C LYS A 145 -4.24 19.65 10.56
N GLU A 146 -3.40 19.06 9.72
CA GLU A 146 -2.65 19.85 8.76
C GLU A 146 -3.68 20.47 7.81
N LYS A 147 -3.82 21.79 7.91
CA LYS A 147 -4.58 22.57 6.93
C LYS A 147 -3.92 22.32 5.59
N ILE A 148 -4.67 21.74 4.65
CA ILE A 148 -4.28 21.74 3.25
C ILE A 148 -4.31 23.20 2.81
N THR A 149 -3.18 23.89 2.92
CA THR A 149 -2.96 25.14 2.19
C THR A 149 -2.63 24.72 0.76
N VAL A 150 -3.65 24.70 -0.09
CA VAL A 150 -3.46 24.74 -1.53
C VAL A 150 -2.81 26.09 -1.85
N GLY A 151 -1.53 26.06 -2.22
CA GLY A 151 -0.80 27.17 -2.82
C GLY A 151 -0.76 27.03 -4.33
#